data_AF-A0A7T0KI10-F1
#
_entry.id   AF-A0A7T0KI10-F1
#
_cell.length_a   1.000
_cell.length_b   1.000
_cell.length_c   1.000
_cell.angle_alpha   90.00
_cell.angle_beta   90.00
_cell.angle_gamma   90.00
#
_symmetry.space_group_name_H-M   'P 1'
#
loop_
_entity.id
_entity.type
_entity.pdbx_description
1 polymer ?
#
loop_
_entity_poly.entity_id
_entity_poly.type
_entity_poly.pdbx_seq_one_letter_code
_entity_poly.pdbx_strand_id
1 'polypeptide(L)'
;MKIRYLPAISSLVLVAIFAVLWFYALHTTSGAPTWAQWLIALLIFSVSLVGIGAALKTGSGLAAKLAYVIGALLVVFGAGSFYVLTALSTINVFGGLAILGGLVVALVASVIIAMRDRTEG
;
A
#
# COMPACT_ATOMS: atom_id res chain seq x y z
N MET A 1 -13.70 10.02 13.16
CA MET A 1 -12.30 10.21 12.69
C MET A 1 -12.30 11.25 11.58
N LYS A 2 -11.38 12.23 11.60
CA LYS A 2 -11.27 13.19 10.49
C LYS A 2 -10.74 12.47 9.24
N ILE A 3 -11.34 12.72 8.07
CA ILE A 3 -11.02 12.05 6.80
C ILE A 3 -9.53 12.16 6.46
N ARG A 4 -8.87 13.24 6.90
CA ARG A 4 -7.43 13.49 6.73
C ARG A 4 -6.48 12.43 7.28
N TYR A 5 -6.91 11.61 8.24
CA TYR A 5 -6.07 10.55 8.82
C TYR A 5 -6.23 9.19 8.14
N LEU A 6 -7.29 9.00 7.35
CA LEU A 6 -7.54 7.74 6.63
C LEU A 6 -6.40 7.35 5.68
N PRO A 7 -5.76 8.26 4.92
CA PRO A 7 -4.62 7.91 4.09
C PRO A 7 -3.46 7.32 4.90
N ALA A 8 -3.17 7.91 6.06
CA ALA A 8 -2.08 7.47 6.94
C ALA A 8 -2.39 6.12 7.60
N ILE A 9 -3.62 5.96 8.10
CA ILE A 9 -4.08 4.68 8.66
C ILE A 9 -4.01 3.58 7.59
N SER A 10 -4.47 3.87 6.37
CA SER A 10 -4.43 2.90 5.26
C SER A 10 -3.00 2.50 4.92
N SER A 11 -2.06 3.46 4.88
CA SER A 11 -0.64 3.16 4.69
C SER A 11 -0.05 2.32 5.83
N LEU A 12 -0.39 2.61 7.08
CA LEU A 12 0.06 1.79 8.23
C LEU A 12 -0.50 0.37 8.17
N VAL A 13 -1.77 0.21 7.77
CA VAL A 13 -2.37 -1.11 7.57
C VAL A 13 -1.66 -1.86 6.45
N LEU A 14 -1.33 -1.21 5.33
CA LEU A 14 -0.54 -1.83 4.26
C LEU A 14 0.85 -2.27 4.76
N VAL A 15 1.55 -1.41 5.51
CA VAL A 15 2.84 -1.78 6.13
C VAL A 15 2.69 -3.01 7.03
N ALA A 16 1.65 -3.04 7.88
CA ALA A 16 1.39 -4.17 8.77
C ALA A 16 1.09 -5.46 7.99
N ILE A 17 0.29 -5.38 6.91
CA ILE A 17 0.02 -6.53 6.03
C ILE A 17 1.33 -7.07 5.45
N PHE A 18 2.18 -6.22 4.87
CA PHE A 18 3.45 -6.68 4.29
C PHE A 18 4.43 -7.20 5.35
N ALA A 19 4.46 -6.61 6.55
CA ALA A 19 5.27 -7.12 7.66
C ALA A 19 4.82 -8.53 8.10
N VAL A 20 3.50 -8.75 8.20
CA VAL A 20 2.94 -10.07 8.52
C VAL A 20 3.23 -11.08 7.41
N LEU A 21 3.07 -10.69 6.13
CA LEU A 21 3.39 -11.55 4.99
C LEU A 21 4.88 -11.91 4.94
N TRP A 22 5.75 -10.93 5.22
CA TRP A 22 7.19 -11.17 5.33
C TRP A 22 7.51 -12.13 6.46
N PHE A 23 6.94 -11.90 7.64
CA PHE A 23 7.11 -12.80 8.80
C PHE A 23 6.60 -14.21 8.50
N TYR A 24 5.44 -14.34 7.85
CA TYR A 24 4.88 -15.61 7.41
C TYR A 24 5.84 -16.34 6.44
N ALA A 25 6.41 -15.63 5.47
CA ALA A 25 7.36 -16.18 4.52
C ALA A 25 8.67 -16.67 5.18
N LEU A 26 9.09 -16.07 6.30
CA LEU A 26 10.25 -16.54 7.07
C LEU A 26 9.99 -17.86 7.81
N HIS A 27 8.74 -18.11 8.21
CA HIS A 27 8.37 -19.26 9.04
C HIS A 27 7.73 -20.41 8.25
N THR A 28 7.35 -20.17 6.99
CA THR A 28 6.59 -21.13 6.19
C THR A 28 7.29 -21.41 4.88
N THR A 29 7.57 -22.68 4.60
CA THR A 29 8.17 -23.14 3.34
C THR A 29 7.13 -23.56 2.31
N SER A 30 5.88 -23.76 2.72
CA SER A 30 4.76 -24.06 1.83
C SER A 30 4.12 -22.77 1.30
N GLY A 31 3.81 -22.77 0.00
CA GLY A 31 3.03 -21.70 -0.61
C GLY A 31 1.64 -21.61 0.02
N ALA A 32 1.16 -20.39 0.25
CA ALA A 32 -0.22 -20.17 0.68
C ALA A 32 -1.19 -20.73 -0.38
N PRO A 33 -2.32 -21.35 0.03
CA PRO A 33 -3.30 -21.86 -0.92
C PRO A 33 -3.88 -20.71 -1.76
N THR A 34 -4.29 -21.03 -3.00
CA THR A 34 -4.70 -20.03 -4.00
C THR A 34 -5.84 -19.13 -3.52
N TRP A 35 -6.80 -19.66 -2.74
CA TRP A 35 -7.87 -18.83 -2.16
C TRP A 35 -7.34 -17.78 -1.17
N ALA A 36 -6.30 -18.11 -0.39
CA ALA A 36 -5.69 -17.19 0.57
C ALA A 36 -4.89 -16.10 -0.15
N GLN A 37 -4.22 -16.46 -1.25
CA GLN A 37 -3.56 -15.52 -2.16
C GLN A 37 -4.54 -14.47 -2.71
N TRP A 38 -5.72 -14.90 -3.18
CA TRP A 38 -6.77 -13.97 -3.64
C TRP A 38 -7.32 -13.07 -2.52
N LEU A 39 -7.49 -13.60 -1.31
CA LEU A 39 -7.91 -12.80 -0.16
C LEU A 39 -6.87 -11.73 0.20
N ILE A 40 -5.58 -12.07 0.17
CA ILE A 40 -4.49 -11.11 0.41
C ILE A 40 -4.49 -10.01 -0.65
N ALA A 41 -4.63 -10.37 -1.93
CA ALA A 41 -4.71 -9.41 -3.02
C ALA A 41 -5.92 -8.46 -2.87
N LEU A 42 -7.10 -9.02 -2.56
CA LEU A 42 -8.32 -8.25 -2.34
C LEU A 42 -8.18 -7.30 -1.15
N LEU A 43 -7.53 -7.74 -0.07
CA LEU A 43 -7.26 -6.92 1.10
C LEU A 43 -6.34 -5.73 0.76
N ILE A 44 -5.20 -5.98 0.10
CA ILE A 44 -4.26 -4.93 -0.33
C ILE A 44 -4.98 -3.91 -1.23
N PHE A 45 -5.77 -4.39 -2.19
CA PHE A 45 -6.52 -3.54 -3.10
C PHE A 45 -7.57 -2.69 -2.38
N SER A 46 -8.35 -3.30 -1.49
CA SER A 46 -9.42 -2.61 -0.74
C SER A 46 -8.86 -1.52 0.17
N VAL A 47 -7.78 -1.81 0.91
CA VAL A 47 -7.12 -0.83 1.79
C VAL A 47 -6.54 0.32 0.97
N SER A 48 -5.90 0.02 -0.16
CA SER A 48 -5.35 1.03 -1.07
C SER A 48 -6.45 1.95 -1.62
N LEU A 49 -7.60 1.40 -2.02
CA LEU A 49 -8.74 2.19 -2.49
C LEU A 49 -9.31 3.12 -1.42
N VAL A 50 -9.44 2.63 -0.18
CA VAL A 50 -9.91 3.47 0.95
C VAL A 50 -8.95 4.64 1.17
N GLY A 51 -7.65 4.37 1.19
CA GLY A 51 -6.61 5.38 1.33
C GLY A 51 -6.65 6.43 0.21
N ILE A 52 -6.73 5.97 -1.05
CA ILE A 52 -6.80 6.84 -2.24
C ILE A 52 -8.07 7.69 -2.20
N GLY A 53 -9.23 7.06 -1.99
CA GLY A 53 -10.51 7.75 -1.94
C GLY A 53 -10.57 8.81 -0.84
N ALA A 54 -9.95 8.54 0.31
CA ALA A 54 -9.81 9.53 1.37
C ALA A 54 -8.85 10.66 0.99
N ALA A 55 -7.67 10.34 0.44
CA ALA A 55 -6.65 11.33 0.06
C ALA A 55 -7.21 12.34 -0.95
N LEU A 56 -7.96 11.87 -1.95
CA LEU A 56 -8.58 12.72 -2.97
C LEU A 56 -9.60 13.71 -2.39
N LYS A 57 -10.32 13.32 -1.33
CA LYS A 57 -11.35 14.12 -0.65
C LYS A 57 -10.80 15.15 0.34
N THR A 58 -9.52 15.12 0.69
CA THR A 58 -8.92 16.09 1.62
C THR A 58 -8.73 17.47 0.98
N GLY A 59 -8.58 18.55 1.77
CA GLY A 59 -8.25 19.89 1.26
C GLY A 59 -6.78 20.05 0.82
N SER A 60 -5.95 19.03 1.02
CA SER A 60 -4.50 19.11 0.82
C SER A 60 -4.08 19.41 -0.62
N GLY A 61 -2.85 19.92 -0.79
CA GLY A 61 -2.29 20.28 -2.08
C GLY A 61 -2.22 19.11 -3.07
N LEU A 62 -2.43 19.43 -4.35
CA LEU A 62 -2.47 18.47 -5.46
C LEU A 62 -1.24 17.56 -5.50
N ALA A 63 -0.05 18.11 -5.27
CA ALA A 63 1.21 17.35 -5.27
C ALA A 63 1.22 16.24 -4.20
N ALA A 64 0.73 16.52 -2.99
CA ALA A 64 0.69 15.53 -1.91
C ALA A 64 -0.33 14.43 -2.20
N LYS A 65 -1.49 14.78 -2.78
CA LYS A 65 -2.50 13.82 -3.21
C LYS A 65 -1.95 12.89 -4.31
N LEU A 66 -1.33 13.46 -5.34
CA LEU A 66 -0.75 12.68 -6.44
C LEU A 66 0.38 11.77 -5.94
N ALA A 67 1.26 12.28 -5.08
CA ALA A 67 2.32 11.47 -4.48
C ALA A 67 1.73 10.26 -3.71
N TYR A 68 0.67 10.48 -2.91
CA TYR A 68 -0.01 9.39 -2.22
C TYR A 68 -0.59 8.36 -3.19
N VAL A 69 -1.33 8.81 -4.20
CA VAL A 69 -1.96 7.94 -5.20
C VAL A 69 -0.92 7.13 -5.97
N ILE A 70 0.15 7.77 -6.42
CA ILE A 70 1.26 7.09 -7.11
C ILE A 70 1.88 6.05 -6.18
N GLY A 71 2.18 6.40 -4.93
CA GLY A 71 2.71 5.45 -3.95
C GLY A 71 1.80 4.24 -3.73
N ALA A 72 0.50 4.47 -3.53
CA ALA A 72 -0.48 3.41 -3.36
C ALA A 72 -0.62 2.51 -4.60
N LEU A 73 -0.60 3.09 -5.81
CA LEU A 73 -0.60 2.33 -7.06
C LEU A 73 0.68 1.49 -7.22
N LEU A 74 1.85 2.03 -6.88
CA LEU A 74 3.11 1.28 -6.88
C LEU A 74 3.02 0.05 -5.97
N VAL A 75 2.40 0.18 -4.80
CA VAL A 75 2.16 -0.96 -3.89
C VAL A 75 1.24 -1.99 -4.52
N VAL A 76 0.12 -1.58 -5.13
CA VAL A 76 -0.84 -2.49 -5.75
C VAL A 76 -0.23 -3.21 -6.96
N PHE A 77 0.44 -2.48 -7.86
CA PHE A 77 1.09 -3.09 -9.03
C PHE A 77 2.29 -3.95 -8.62
N GLY A 78 3.07 -3.51 -7.64
CA GLY A 78 4.16 -4.28 -7.05
C GLY A 78 3.64 -5.60 -6.48
N ALA A 79 2.58 -5.58 -5.68
CA ALA A 79 1.92 -6.79 -5.18
C ALA A 79 1.37 -7.66 -6.32
N GLY A 80 0.67 -7.05 -7.27
CA GLY A 80 0.10 -7.72 -8.45
C GLY A 80 1.13 -8.49 -9.27
N SER A 81 2.36 -7.95 -9.37
CA SER A 81 3.44 -8.60 -10.13
C SER A 81 3.85 -9.97 -9.57
N PHE A 82 3.64 -10.24 -8.27
CA PHE A 82 3.87 -11.57 -7.68
C PHE A 82 2.80 -12.60 -8.04
N TYR A 83 1.62 -12.17 -8.50
CA TYR A 83 0.53 -13.06 -8.92
C TYR A 83 0.54 -13.33 -10.43
N VAL A 84 1.08 -12.42 -11.24
CA VAL A 84 1.14 -12.55 -12.71
C VAL A 84 2.38 -13.31 -13.16
N LEU A 85 3.52 -13.11 -12.49
CA LEU A 85 4.78 -13.79 -12.81
C LEU A 85 4.88 -15.12 -12.06
N THR A 86 4.12 -16.12 -12.49
CA THR A 86 4.12 -17.47 -11.90
C THR A 86 5.26 -18.37 -12.40
N ALA A 87 6.04 -17.92 -13.40
CA ALA A 87 7.03 -18.73 -14.09
C ALA A 87 8.48 -18.22 -13.91
N LEU A 88 9.32 -19.12 -13.38
CA LEU A 88 10.79 -19.23 -13.43
C LEU A 88 11.63 -18.38 -12.43
N SER A 89 11.90 -19.03 -11.29
CA SER A 89 13.19 -19.03 -10.55
C SER A 89 13.80 -17.72 -10.06
N THR A 90 13.11 -16.58 -10.15
CA THR A 90 13.70 -15.29 -9.79
C THR A 90 12.83 -14.60 -8.76
N ILE A 91 13.41 -14.34 -7.58
CA ILE A 91 12.86 -13.39 -6.61
C ILE A 91 12.41 -12.15 -7.39
N ASN A 92 11.13 -11.79 -7.34
CA ASN A 92 10.61 -10.61 -8.04
C ASN A 92 11.06 -9.34 -7.29
N VAL A 93 12.34 -9.01 -7.44
CA VAL A 93 13.00 -7.89 -6.76
C VAL A 93 12.35 -6.57 -7.16
N PHE A 94 11.96 -6.39 -8.42
CA PHE A 94 11.29 -5.17 -8.88
C PHE A 94 9.92 -4.99 -8.24
N GLY A 95 9.13 -6.06 -8.12
CA GLY A 95 7.87 -6.03 -7.39
C GLY A 95 8.06 -5.68 -5.91
N GLY A 96 9.07 -6.27 -5.27
CA GLY A 96 9.42 -5.96 -3.87
C GLY A 96 9.86 -4.51 -3.67
N LEU A 97 10.71 -3.99 -4.55
CA LEU A 97 11.15 -2.59 -4.53
C LEU A 97 9.99 -1.62 -4.80
N ALA A 98 9.09 -1.95 -5.71
CA ALA A 98 7.89 -1.16 -5.97
C ALA A 98 6.98 -1.07 -4.74
N ILE A 99 6.81 -2.19 -4.00
CA ILE A 99 6.08 -2.18 -2.74
C ILE A 99 6.78 -1.29 -1.71
N LEU A 100 8.08 -1.50 -1.46
CA LEU A 100 8.81 -0.73 -0.44
C LEU A 100 8.84 0.77 -0.75
N GLY A 101 9.22 1.13 -1.98
CA GLY A 101 9.23 2.51 -2.44
C GLY A 101 7.83 3.14 -2.42
N GLY A 102 6.83 2.40 -2.90
CA GLY A 102 5.43 2.84 -2.88
C GLY A 102 4.91 3.09 -1.45
N LEU A 103 5.22 2.20 -0.50
CA LEU A 103 4.85 2.36 0.91
C LEU A 103 5.49 3.61 1.53
N VAL A 104 6.79 3.84 1.30
CA VAL A 104 7.49 5.02 1.82
C VAL A 104 6.87 6.29 1.25
N VAL A 105 6.67 6.36 -0.07
CA VAL A 105 6.07 7.53 -0.73
C VAL A 105 4.65 7.77 -0.23
N ALA A 106 3.82 6.73 -0.14
CA ALA A 106 2.46 6.84 0.37
C ALA A 106 2.43 7.29 1.83
N LEU A 107 3.29 6.74 2.68
CA LEU A 107 3.35 7.11 4.10
C LEU A 107 3.76 8.58 4.27
N VAL A 108 4.84 9.01 3.63
CA VAL A 108 5.30 10.41 3.69
C VAL A 108 4.23 11.37 3.18
N ALA A 109 3.63 11.08 2.03
CA ALA A 109 2.56 11.90 1.46
C ALA A 109 1.33 11.96 2.38
N SER A 110 0.96 10.84 3.02
CA SER A 110 -0.17 10.78 3.94
C SER A 110 0.03 11.63 5.19
N VAL A 111 1.27 11.69 5.71
CA VAL A 111 1.62 12.53 6.85
C VAL A 111 1.52 14.00 6.47
N ILE A 112 2.02 14.38 5.30
CA ILE A 112 1.90 15.75 4.79
C ILE A 112 0.42 16.16 4.65
N ILE A 113 -0.42 15.28 4.08
CA ILE A 113 -1.87 15.49 3.97
C ILE A 113 -2.49 15.69 5.35
N ALA A 114 -2.15 14.85 6.33
CA ALA A 114 -2.71 14.93 7.67
C ALA A 114 -2.28 16.19 8.44
N MET A 115 -1.05 16.67 8.24
CA MET A 115 -0.52 17.88 8.86
C MET A 115 -1.08 19.16 8.24
N ARG A 116 -1.15 19.23 6.91
CA ARG A 116 -1.58 20.44 6.19
C ARG A 116 -3.06 20.76 6.41
N ASP A 117 -3.89 19.73 6.49
CA ASP A 117 -5.32 19.88 6.80
C ASP A 117 -5.57 20.27 8.29
N ARG A 118 -4.51 20.43 9.10
CA ARG A 118 -4.56 20.96 10.48
C ARG A 118 -4.25 22.46 10.54
N THR A 119 -3.58 23.02 9.53
CA THR A 119 -3.25 24.45 9.45
C THR A 119 -4.31 25.28 8.75
N GLU A 120 -5.16 24.65 7.93
CA GLU A 120 -6.18 25.34 7.11
C GLU A 120 -7.60 25.31 7.71
N GLY A 121 -7.79 24.79 8.93
CA GLY A 121 -9.10 24.74 9.59
C GLY A 121 -9.02 24.85 11.11
#